data_AF-A0A7W9TKE9-F1
#
_entry.id   AF-A0A7W9TKE9-F1
#
_cell.length_a   1.000
_cell.length_b   1.000
_cell.length_c   1.000
_cell.angle_alpha   90.00
_cell.angle_beta   90.00
_cell.angle_gamma   90.00
#
_symmetry.space_group_name_H-M   'P 1'
#
loop_
_entity.id
_entity.type
_entity.pdbx_description
1 polymer ?
#
loop_
_entity_poly.entity_id
_entity_poly.type
_entity_poly.pdbx_seq_one_letter_code
_entity_poly.pdbx_strand_id
1 'polypeptide(L)'
;MADHARLQQGDEQWRAKYGTRAGIEGTIHQAVAVTGIRRARYLGLQKTHLQHVFSAVALNLIRLDAWWNGHPLDRTRVSHLARLDLSLAA
;
A
#
# COMPACT_ATOMS: atom_id res chain seq x y z
N MET A 1 16.24 8.91 18.45
CA MET A 1 15.35 7.73 18.53
C MET A 1 15.09 7.07 17.16
N ALA A 2 15.15 7.81 16.04
CA ALA A 2 14.99 7.25 14.68
C ALA A 2 16.15 6.35 14.19
N ASP A 3 17.40 6.60 14.63
CA ASP A 3 18.58 5.91 14.09
C ASP A 3 18.68 4.44 14.52
N HIS A 4 18.28 4.10 15.75
CA HIS A 4 18.27 2.71 16.23
C HIS A 4 17.26 1.83 15.47
N ALA A 5 16.15 2.39 15.01
CA ALA A 5 15.15 1.65 14.24
C ALA A 5 15.62 1.38 12.80
N ARG A 6 16.39 2.30 12.20
CA ARG A 6 16.98 2.12 10.86
C ARG A 6 18.08 1.06 10.87
N LEU A 7 18.94 1.05 11.90
CA LEU A 7 20.00 0.06 12.04
C LEU A 7 19.46 -1.38 12.16
N GLN A 8 18.26 -1.55 12.73
CA GLN A 8 17.60 -2.86 12.84
C GLN A 8 16.98 -3.36 11.53
N GLN A 9 16.82 -2.52 10.49
CA GLN A 9 16.19 -2.94 9.22
C GLN A 9 17.04 -3.93 8.42
N GLY A 10 18.35 -3.98 8.68
CA GLY A 10 19.26 -4.95 8.04
C GLY A 10 19.07 -6.38 8.56
N ASP A 11 18.42 -6.56 9.71
CA ASP A 11 18.17 -7.87 10.32
C ASP A 11 17.00 -8.60 9.62
N GLU A 12 17.22 -9.88 9.33
CA GLU A 12 16.23 -10.75 8.70
C GLU A 12 15.00 -10.99 9.59
N GLN A 13 15.20 -11.09 10.91
CA GLN A 13 14.07 -11.23 11.86
C GLN A 13 13.20 -9.98 11.87
N TRP A 14 13.83 -8.80 11.80
CA TRP A 14 13.12 -7.53 11.66
C TRP A 14 12.34 -7.49 10.35
N ARG A 15 12.95 -7.89 9.23
CA ARG A 15 12.29 -7.90 7.90
C ARG A 15 11.10 -8.84 7.85
N ALA A 16 11.22 -10.05 8.41
CA ALA A 16 10.13 -11.00 8.49
C ALA A 16 8.95 -10.45 9.30
N LYS A 17 9.25 -9.82 10.45
CA LYS A 17 8.23 -9.17 11.29
C LYS A 17 7.59 -7.97 10.60
N TYR A 18 8.38 -7.18 9.87
CA TYR A 18 7.88 -6.01 9.15
C TYR A 18 7.07 -6.38 7.90
N GLY A 19 7.30 -7.55 7.29
CA GLY A 19 6.61 -8.00 6.07
C GLY A 19 5.08 -7.99 6.19
N THR A 20 4.53 -8.46 7.31
CA THR A 20 3.09 -8.40 7.59
C THR A 20 2.56 -6.96 7.58
N ARG A 21 3.32 -6.05 8.19
CA ARG A 21 2.96 -4.62 8.25
C ARG A 21 3.07 -3.96 6.88
N ALA A 22 4.12 -4.26 6.12
CA ALA A 22 4.30 -3.78 4.76
C ALA A 22 3.12 -4.21 3.85
N GLY A 23 2.63 -5.44 4.00
CA GLY A 23 1.45 -5.93 3.26
C GLY A 23 0.17 -5.15 3.58
N ILE A 24 -0.05 -4.81 4.85
CA ILE A 24 -1.18 -3.97 5.28
C ILE A 24 -1.04 -2.54 4.73
N GLU A 25 0.14 -1.94 4.87
CA GLU A 25 0.44 -0.58 4.38
C GLU A 25 0.25 -0.48 2.86
N GLY A 26 0.71 -1.49 2.11
CA GLY A 26 0.50 -1.59 0.66
C GLY A 26 -0.99 -1.66 0.28
N THR A 27 -1.79 -2.40 1.05
CA THR A 27 -3.24 -2.52 0.82
C THR A 27 -3.97 -1.20 1.12
N ILE A 28 -3.60 -0.52 2.20
CA ILE A 28 -4.14 0.82 2.54
C ILE A 28 -3.79 1.82 1.43
N HIS A 29 -2.54 1.80 0.95
CA HIS A 29 -2.12 2.67 -0.14
C HIS A 29 -2.93 2.42 -1.42
N GLN A 30 -3.12 1.15 -1.80
CA GLN A 30 -3.93 0.76 -2.95
C GLN A 30 -5.39 1.21 -2.81
N ALA A 31 -5.98 1.04 -1.62
CA ALA A 31 -7.34 1.50 -1.33
C ALA A 31 -7.50 3.00 -1.56
N VAL A 32 -6.54 3.80 -1.07
CA VAL A 32 -6.54 5.25 -1.26
C VAL A 32 -6.38 5.64 -2.73
N ALA A 33 -5.46 4.99 -3.44
CA ALA A 33 -5.13 5.33 -4.83
C ALA A 33 -6.24 4.97 -5.82
N VAL A 34 -6.94 3.85 -5.62
CA VAL A 34 -7.88 3.29 -6.60
C VAL A 34 -9.33 3.65 -6.30
N THR A 35 -9.72 3.69 -5.02
CA THR A 35 -11.15 3.70 -4.66
C THR A 35 -11.65 5.05 -4.15
N GLY A 36 -10.77 6.02 -3.92
CA GLY A 36 -11.14 7.32 -3.37
C GLY A 36 -11.70 7.26 -1.94
N ILE A 37 -11.42 6.18 -1.18
CA ILE A 37 -11.99 5.88 0.15
C ILE A 37 -11.84 7.01 1.19
N ARG A 38 -10.89 7.94 1.00
CA ARG A 38 -10.71 9.11 1.87
C ARG A 38 -11.82 10.16 1.71
N ARG A 39 -12.65 10.06 0.66
CA ARG A 39 -13.75 10.98 0.40
C ARG A 39 -15.07 10.20 0.44
N ALA A 40 -15.77 10.32 1.56
CA ALA A 40 -17.16 9.92 1.68
C ALA A 40 -18.03 11.17 1.54
N ARG A 41 -18.79 11.28 0.44
CA ARG A 41 -19.71 12.43 0.20
C ARG A 41 -20.81 12.52 1.25
N TYR A 42 -21.18 11.39 1.83
CA TYR A 42 -22.15 11.26 2.90
C TYR A 42 -21.40 10.75 4.13
N LEU A 43 -21.40 11.52 5.22
CA LEU A 43 -20.76 11.15 6.48
C LEU A 43 -21.81 10.55 7.42
N GLY A 44 -21.49 9.44 8.10
CA GLY A 44 -22.36 8.83 9.11
C GLY A 44 -23.62 8.15 8.59
N LEU A 45 -23.79 8.02 7.27
CA LEU A 45 -24.94 7.35 6.66
C LEU A 45 -24.59 5.89 6.30
N GLN A 46 -25.60 5.01 6.26
CA GLN A 46 -25.43 3.63 5.79
C GLN A 46 -24.80 3.55 4.37
N LYS A 47 -24.99 4.59 3.55
CA LYS A 47 -24.36 4.72 2.23
C LYS A 47 -22.83 4.76 2.29
N THR A 48 -22.23 5.26 3.37
CA THR A 48 -20.77 5.24 3.58
C THR A 48 -20.26 3.82 3.75
N HIS A 49 -20.98 3.00 4.54
CA HIS A 49 -20.64 1.60 4.72
C HIS A 49 -20.70 0.84 3.40
N LEU A 50 -21.76 1.07 2.61
CA LEU A 50 -21.88 0.45 1.28
C LEU A 50 -20.75 0.85 0.33
N GLN A 51 -20.33 2.13 0.34
CA GLN A 51 -19.15 2.59 -0.40
C GLN A 51 -17.89 1.82 0.02
N HIS A 52 -17.64 1.67 1.32
CA HIS A 52 -16.48 0.93 1.81
C HIS A 52 -16.49 -0.55 1.43
N VAL A 53 -17.66 -1.20 1.49
CA VAL A 53 -17.83 -2.59 1.06
C VAL A 53 -17.50 -2.71 -0.43
N PHE A 54 -18.05 -1.85 -1.29
CA PHE A 54 -17.74 -1.87 -2.72
C PHE A 54 -16.27 -1.58 -3.00
N SER A 55 -15.65 -0.64 -2.29
CA SER A 55 -14.21 -0.39 -2.37
C SER A 55 -13.38 -1.62 -2.03
N ALA A 56 -13.75 -2.34 -0.96
CA ALA A 56 -13.08 -3.57 -0.55
C ALA A 56 -13.24 -4.70 -1.58
N VAL A 57 -14.44 -4.86 -2.15
CA VAL A 57 -14.71 -5.83 -3.22
C VAL A 57 -13.87 -5.50 -4.46
N ALA A 58 -13.87 -4.25 -4.90
CA ALA A 58 -13.08 -3.81 -6.05
C ALA A 58 -11.57 -4.07 -5.85
N LEU A 59 -11.04 -3.81 -4.64
CA LEU A 59 -9.64 -4.11 -4.33
C LEU A 59 -9.34 -5.61 -4.42
N ASN A 60 -10.21 -6.47 -3.87
CA ASN A 60 -10.01 -7.91 -3.96
C ASN A 60 -10.01 -8.41 -5.41
N LEU A 61 -10.90 -7.88 -6.26
CA LEU A 61 -10.94 -8.23 -7.69
C LEU A 61 -9.66 -7.81 -8.42
N ILE A 62 -9.17 -6.60 -8.19
CA ILE A 62 -7.91 -6.12 -8.79
C ILE A 62 -6.72 -6.96 -8.35
N ARG A 63 -6.69 -7.35 -7.06
CA ARG A 63 -5.62 -8.19 -6.51
C ARG A 63 -5.67 -9.61 -7.07
N LEU A 64 -6.87 -10.16 -7.24
CA LEU A 64 -7.07 -11.48 -7.85
C LEU A 64 -6.64 -11.48 -9.31
N ASP A 65 -7.04 -10.45 -10.08
CA ASP A 65 -6.61 -10.26 -11.46
C ASP A 65 -5.09 -10.13 -11.58
N ALA A 66 -4.46 -9.33 -10.73
CA ALA A 66 -3.01 -9.19 -10.70
C ALA A 66 -2.31 -10.52 -10.38
N TRP A 67 -2.84 -11.29 -9.43
CA TRP A 67 -2.30 -12.62 -9.10
C TRP A 67 -2.43 -13.60 -10.27
N TRP A 68 -3.59 -13.64 -10.92
CA TRP A 68 -3.85 -14.52 -12.07
C TRP A 68 -2.92 -14.23 -13.25
N ASN A 69 -2.61 -12.95 -13.48
CA ASN A 69 -1.77 -12.50 -14.58
C ASN A 69 -0.28 -12.37 -14.19
N GLY A 70 0.12 -12.80 -12.99
CA GLY A 70 1.50 -12.70 -12.52
C GLY A 70 2.02 -11.26 -12.36
N HIS A 71 1.14 -10.26 -12.29
CA HIS A 71 1.54 -8.88 -12.09
C HIS A 71 1.85 -8.63 -10.60
N PRO A 72 3.03 -8.07 -10.26
CA PRO A 72 3.38 -7.80 -8.87
C PRO A 72 2.40 -6.78 -8.26
N LEU A 73 1.80 -7.14 -7.13
CA LEU A 73 0.91 -6.26 -6.36
C LEU A 73 1.70 -5.16 -5.65
N ASP A 74 2.95 -5.43 -5.31
CA ASP A 74 3.85 -4.50 -4.65
C ASP A 74 4.64 -3.72 -5.69
N ARG A 75 4.09 -2.60 -6.16
CA ARG A 75 4.91 -1.55 -6.76
C ARG A 75 5.42 -0.68 -5.64
N THR A 76 6.67 -0.90 -5.24
CA THR A 76 7.39 0.04 -4.39
C THR A 76 7.37 1.40 -5.08
N ARG A 77 6.58 2.34 -4.54
CA ARG A 77 6.44 3.67 -5.13
C ARG A 77 7.74 4.43 -4.88
N VAL A 78 8.57 4.56 -5.91
CA VAL A 78 9.74 5.42 -5.84
C VAL A 78 9.27 6.87 -5.82
N SER A 79 9.58 7.60 -4.76
CA SER A 79 9.25 9.03 -4.66
C SER A 79 9.97 9.82 -5.76
N HIS A 80 9.46 11.00 -6.12
CA HIS A 80 10.12 11.84 -7.13
C HIS A 80 11.56 12.18 -6.74
N LEU A 81 11.79 12.44 -5.45
CA LEU A 81 13.13 12.68 -4.91
C LEU A 81 14.02 11.44 -5.04
N ALA A 82 13.50 10.26 -4.67
CA ALA A 82 14.26 9.01 -4.80
C ALA A 82 14.57 8.65 -6.26
N ARG A 83 13.72 9.06 -7.22
CA ARG A 83 14.00 8.90 -8.66
C ARG A 83 15.16 9.79 -9.13
N LEU A 84 15.30 11.00 -8.60
CA LEU A 84 16.40 11.90 -8.92
C LEU A 84 17.74 11.34 -8.43
N ASP A 85 17.75 10.78 -7.21
CA ASP A 85 18.94 10.17 -6.62
C ASP A 85 19.41 8.96 -7.44
N LEU A 86 18.46 8.12 -7.87
CA LEU A 86 18.73 6.96 -8.73
C LEU A 86 19.22 7.37 -10.14
N SER A 87 18.83 8.55 -10.64
CA SER A 87 19.32 9.08 -11.92
C SER A 87 20.71 9.71 -11.85
N LEU A 88 21.14 10.16 -10.67
CA LEU A 88 22.50 10.67 -10.44
C LEU A 88 23.52 9.54 -10.22
N ALA A 89 23.05 8.37 -9.81
CA ALA A 89 23.88 7.18 -9.57
C ALA A 89 24.05 6.27 -10.80
N ALA A 90 23.35 6.56 -11.92
CA ALA A 90 23.40 5.80 -13.18
C ALA A 90 24.22 6.54 -14.24
#